data_AF-O14017-F1
#
_entry.id   AF-O14017-F1
#
_cell.length_a   1.000
_cell.length_b   1.000
_cell.length_c   1.000
_cell.angle_alpha   90.00
_cell.angle_beta   90.00
_cell.angle_gamma   90.00
#
_symmetry.space_group_name_H-M   'P 1'
#
loop_
_entity.id
_entity.type
_entity.pdbx_description
1 polymer ?
#
loop_
_entity_poly.entity_id
_entity_poly.type
_entity_poly.pdbx_seq_one_letter_code
_entity_poly.pdbx_strand_id
1 'polypeptide(L)'
;MLKSFEKHLNAVSRKCCNFILGSSIPVLGFYCADTCIRNAFMEFMETRNSKSKYVEAFNTVQSNGATSAISTFHILKDEIIRRIPLLPIIQELRETRMSEVSAEEKILLWNQLKFMSLVRMFTTLAVLAQCNLLCKLALTVLGREAFKEQMVKEFDPSNTLRPSGSDEDPAVFTGIAYILLNNQLDELIQQVQLAVTLTFEEVSPTDIVDRKLIEALTTRVVEVFVNNYQFSIDGNKEVLLAEIPKQYIVTGNLLYRVLELEDFATQMDASIVMKNELIALNEHMLTYLPSIPQEGIRLAKILTTFTKISENVFEAPFQEQFFQSLQMVSDVNRYMAIVFSSFDDC
;
A
#
# COMPACT_ATOMS: atom_id res chain seq x y z
N MET A 1 -46.50 59.64 -60.41
CA MET A 1 -45.15 59.05 -60.53
C MET A 1 -44.57 58.66 -59.17
N LEU A 2 -44.54 59.56 -58.17
CA LEU A 2 -44.01 59.30 -56.81
C LEU A 2 -44.57 58.05 -56.10
N LYS A 3 -45.90 57.84 -56.06
CA LYS A 3 -46.50 56.65 -55.40
C LYS A 3 -46.09 55.31 -56.02
N SER A 4 -45.79 55.28 -57.32
CA SER A 4 -45.36 54.06 -58.01
C SER A 4 -43.91 53.71 -57.67
N PHE A 5 -43.06 54.73 -57.54
CA PHE A 5 -41.66 54.56 -57.16
C PHE A 5 -41.54 54.05 -55.72
N GLU A 6 -42.32 54.62 -54.80
CA GLU A 6 -42.36 54.22 -53.39
C GLU A 6 -42.79 52.75 -53.20
N LYS A 7 -43.80 52.29 -53.97
CA LYS A 7 -44.26 50.89 -53.92
C LYS A 7 -43.18 49.91 -54.40
N HIS A 8 -42.39 50.29 -55.41
CA HIS A 8 -41.30 49.45 -55.93
C HIS A 8 -40.11 49.39 -54.96
N LEU A 9 -39.76 50.53 -54.36
CA LEU A 9 -38.70 50.59 -53.34
C LEU A 9 -39.03 49.72 -52.12
N ASN A 10 -40.28 49.77 -51.65
CA ASN A 10 -40.75 48.93 -50.55
C ASN A 10 -40.72 47.42 -50.90
N ALA A 11 -41.06 47.04 -52.14
CA ALA A 11 -41.02 45.64 -52.56
C ALA A 11 -39.59 45.08 -52.67
N VAL A 12 -38.64 45.88 -53.18
CA VAL A 12 -37.22 45.51 -53.25
C VAL A 12 -36.63 45.43 -51.85
N SER A 13 -36.88 46.42 -50.99
CA SER A 13 -36.46 46.42 -49.59
C SER A 13 -36.92 45.14 -48.86
N ARG A 14 -38.20 44.76 -49.01
CA ARG A 14 -38.74 43.54 -48.37
C ARG A 14 -38.08 42.26 -48.87
N LYS A 15 -37.79 42.15 -50.17
CA LYS A 15 -37.06 40.99 -50.74
C LYS A 15 -35.63 40.92 -50.22
N CYS A 16 -34.92 42.05 -50.16
CA CYS A 16 -33.57 42.11 -49.60
C CYS A 16 -33.56 41.74 -48.11
N CYS A 17 -34.50 42.25 -47.31
CA CYS A 17 -34.63 41.89 -45.90
C CYS A 17 -34.92 40.39 -45.71
N ASN A 18 -35.83 39.81 -46.49
CA ASN A 18 -36.14 38.39 -46.40
C ASN A 18 -34.96 37.49 -46.82
N PHE A 19 -34.17 37.90 -47.83
CA PHE A 19 -32.97 37.17 -48.23
C PHE A 19 -31.86 37.27 -47.17
N ILE A 20 -31.65 38.46 -46.60
CA ILE A 20 -30.70 38.67 -45.51
C ILE A 20 -31.11 37.85 -44.30
N LEU A 21 -32.37 37.88 -43.87
CA LEU A 21 -32.86 37.07 -42.73
C LEU A 21 -32.80 35.57 -43.02
N GLY A 22 -33.18 35.15 -44.22
CA GLY A 22 -33.18 33.74 -44.62
C GLY A 22 -31.78 33.13 -44.74
N SER A 23 -30.74 33.94 -44.98
CA SER A 23 -29.35 33.49 -45.03
C SER A 23 -28.60 33.73 -43.71
N SER A 24 -28.87 34.82 -43.00
CA SER A 24 -28.18 35.18 -41.76
C SER A 24 -28.57 34.27 -40.59
N ILE A 25 -29.85 33.89 -40.46
CA ILE A 25 -30.32 33.04 -39.35
C ILE A 25 -29.65 31.66 -39.40
N PRO A 26 -29.62 30.93 -40.54
CA PRO A 26 -28.87 29.68 -40.63
C PRO A 26 -27.37 29.86 -40.41
N VAL A 27 -26.74 30.91 -40.95
CA VAL A 27 -25.30 31.17 -40.77
C VAL A 27 -24.95 31.43 -39.31
N LEU A 28 -25.74 32.23 -38.60
CA LEU A 28 -25.58 32.45 -37.15
C LEU A 28 -25.85 31.18 -36.37
N GLY A 29 -26.86 30.39 -36.75
CA GLY A 29 -27.14 29.08 -36.16
C GLY A 29 -25.96 28.12 -36.30
N PHE A 30 -25.36 28.02 -37.49
CA PHE A 30 -24.17 27.20 -37.73
C PHE A 30 -22.94 27.74 -36.99
N TYR A 31 -22.75 29.06 -36.92
CA TYR A 31 -21.65 29.66 -36.16
C TYR A 31 -21.78 29.41 -34.65
N CYS A 32 -22.97 29.58 -34.09
CA CYS A 32 -23.25 29.24 -32.69
C CYS A 32 -23.08 27.75 -32.43
N ALA A 33 -23.58 26.87 -33.32
CA ALA A 33 -23.39 25.43 -33.19
C ALA A 33 -21.91 25.03 -33.26
N ASP A 34 -21.13 25.60 -34.19
CA ASP A 34 -19.68 25.38 -34.29
C ASP A 34 -18.96 25.84 -33.01
N THR A 35 -19.30 27.02 -32.49
CA THR A 35 -18.73 27.54 -31.24
C THR A 35 -19.09 26.64 -30.04
N CYS A 36 -20.34 26.21 -29.92
CA CYS A 36 -20.77 25.30 -28.85
C CYS A 36 -20.07 23.93 -28.96
N ILE A 37 -19.95 23.37 -30.16
CA ILE A 37 -19.24 22.09 -30.39
C ILE A 37 -17.76 22.24 -30.05
N ARG A 38 -17.11 23.34 -30.45
CA ARG A 38 -15.72 23.62 -30.11
C ARG A 38 -15.53 23.74 -28.60
N ASN A 39 -16.37 24.49 -27.90
CA ASN A 39 -16.28 24.64 -26.45
C ASN A 39 -16.50 23.30 -25.73
N ALA A 40 -17.54 22.54 -26.10
CA ALA A 40 -17.79 21.22 -25.53
C ALA A 40 -16.66 20.22 -25.83
N PHE A 41 -16.06 20.30 -27.02
CA PHE A 41 -14.90 19.49 -27.37
C PHE A 41 -13.65 19.89 -26.57
N MET A 42 -13.42 21.18 -26.34
CA MET A 42 -12.33 21.67 -25.50
C MET A 42 -12.52 21.23 -24.05
N GLU A 43 -13.70 21.40 -23.45
CA GLU A 43 -14.01 20.91 -22.10
C GLU A 43 -13.85 19.38 -21.98
N PHE A 44 -14.27 18.63 -23.00
CA PHE A 44 -14.06 17.18 -23.06
C PHE A 44 -12.57 16.82 -23.12
N MET A 45 -11.79 17.51 -23.94
CA MET A 45 -10.35 17.28 -24.06
C MET A 45 -9.61 17.65 -22.77
N GLU A 46 -9.99 18.76 -22.12
CA GLU A 46 -9.48 19.15 -20.81
C GLU A 46 -9.79 18.10 -19.75
N THR A 47 -11.05 17.67 -19.65
CA THR A 47 -11.48 16.60 -18.72
C THR A 47 -10.72 15.30 -18.98
N ARG A 48 -10.52 14.92 -20.25
CA ARG A 48 -9.76 13.73 -20.62
C ARG A 48 -8.29 13.86 -20.24
N ASN A 49 -7.68 15.01 -20.46
CA ASN A 49 -6.30 15.27 -20.10
C ASN A 49 -6.10 15.24 -18.58
N SER A 50 -6.99 15.89 -17.81
CA SER A 50 -6.95 15.85 -16.35
C SER A 50 -7.11 14.43 -15.81
N LYS A 51 -8.02 13.62 -16.38
CA LYS A 51 -8.16 12.20 -16.02
C LYS A 51 -6.91 11.39 -16.34
N SER A 52 -6.28 11.63 -17.49
CA SER A 52 -5.03 10.95 -17.86
C SER A 52 -3.91 11.28 -16.88
N LYS A 53 -3.74 12.56 -16.55
CA LYS A 53 -2.74 13.03 -15.57
C LYS A 53 -2.98 12.44 -14.18
N TYR A 54 -4.24 12.38 -13.75
CA TYR A 54 -4.62 11.77 -12.48
C TYR A 54 -4.20 10.30 -12.41
N VAL A 55 -4.52 9.51 -13.45
CA VAL A 55 -4.16 8.08 -13.51
C VAL A 55 -2.64 7.89 -13.56
N GLU A 56 -1.92 8.71 -14.31
CA GLU A 56 -0.46 8.68 -14.39
C GLU A 56 0.19 9.01 -13.04
N ALA A 57 -0.27 10.07 -12.37
CA ALA A 57 0.20 10.46 -11.03
C ALA A 57 -0.06 9.34 -10.02
N PHE A 58 -1.29 8.79 -10.00
CA PHE A 58 -1.65 7.67 -9.13
C PHE A 58 -0.74 6.46 -9.36
N ASN A 59 -0.56 6.02 -10.61
CA ASN A 59 0.28 4.86 -10.92
C ASN A 59 1.75 5.09 -10.53
N THR A 60 2.27 6.30 -10.73
CA THR A 60 3.63 6.68 -10.32
C THR A 60 3.79 6.57 -8.81
N VAL A 61 2.83 7.08 -8.06
CA VAL A 61 2.81 7.01 -6.59
C VAL A 61 2.75 5.57 -6.10
N GLN A 62 1.91 4.72 -6.72
CA GLN A 62 1.83 3.30 -6.35
C GLN A 62 3.14 2.54 -6.64
N SER A 63 3.79 2.84 -7.77
CA SER A 63 5.09 2.24 -8.13
C SER A 63 6.20 2.67 -7.17
N ASN A 64 6.25 3.95 -6.82
CA ASN A 64 7.20 4.47 -5.84
C ASN A 64 6.94 3.86 -4.46
N GLY A 65 5.66 3.71 -4.07
CA GLY A 65 5.27 3.11 -2.79
C GLY A 65 5.73 1.66 -2.67
N ALA A 66 5.60 0.88 -3.74
CA ALA A 66 6.11 -0.49 -3.78
C ALA A 66 7.64 -0.56 -3.66
N THR A 67 8.36 0.35 -4.31
CA THR A 67 9.84 0.42 -4.23
C THR A 67 10.31 0.84 -2.84
N SER A 68 9.64 1.82 -2.24
CA SER A 68 9.88 2.24 -0.85
C SER A 68 9.59 1.11 0.13
N ALA A 69 8.52 0.34 -0.07
CA ALA A 69 8.18 -0.79 0.80
C ALA A 69 9.29 -1.86 0.84
N ILE A 70 9.86 -2.20 -0.31
CA ILE A 70 11.01 -3.13 -0.41
C ILE A 70 12.21 -2.58 0.36
N SER A 71 12.50 -1.30 0.19
CA SER A 71 13.63 -0.62 0.83
C SER A 71 13.47 -0.56 2.34
N THR A 72 12.27 -0.18 2.82
CA THR A 72 11.93 -0.16 4.25
C THR A 72 12.00 -1.55 4.88
N PHE A 73 11.47 -2.57 4.19
CA PHE A 73 11.54 -3.94 4.65
C PHE A 73 12.99 -4.45 4.72
N HIS A 74 13.85 -4.07 3.77
CA HIS A 74 15.27 -4.41 3.81
C HIS A 74 15.98 -3.85 5.04
N ILE A 75 15.60 -2.66 5.51
CA ILE A 75 16.14 -2.08 6.75
C ILE A 75 15.58 -2.80 7.98
N LEU A 76 14.28 -3.10 8.01
CA LEU A 76 13.63 -3.80 9.14
C LEU A 76 14.02 -5.28 9.27
N LYS A 77 14.57 -5.89 8.22
CA LYS A 77 15.15 -7.24 8.24
C LYS A 77 16.06 -7.43 9.45
N ASP A 78 17.06 -6.57 9.63
CA ASP A 78 18.07 -6.74 10.67
C ASP A 78 17.45 -6.65 12.06
N GLU A 79 16.42 -5.81 12.22
CA GLU A 79 15.63 -5.69 13.44
C GLU A 79 14.84 -6.96 13.76
N ILE A 80 14.19 -7.58 12.77
CA ILE A 80 13.49 -8.86 12.93
C ILE A 80 14.47 -9.97 13.34
N ILE A 81 15.63 -10.04 12.66
CA ILE A 81 16.67 -11.04 12.95
C ILE A 81 17.21 -10.88 14.37
N ARG A 82 17.44 -9.63 14.79
CA ARG A 82 17.95 -9.28 16.12
C ARG A 82 16.96 -9.64 17.22
N ARG A 83 15.67 -9.36 17.02
CA ARG A 83 14.60 -9.58 18.01
C ARG A 83 14.13 -11.03 18.06
N ILE A 84 14.26 -11.80 16.96
CA ILE A 84 13.84 -13.20 16.87
C ILE A 84 15.02 -14.09 16.39
N PRO A 85 16.07 -14.27 17.22
CA PRO A 85 17.25 -15.03 16.83
C PRO A 85 16.95 -16.54 16.78
N LEU A 86 17.17 -17.14 15.62
CA LEU A 86 17.06 -18.61 15.46
C LEU A 86 18.40 -19.33 15.56
N LEU A 87 19.49 -18.64 15.26
CA LEU A 87 20.83 -19.23 15.18
C LEU A 87 21.27 -19.92 16.48
N PRO A 88 21.06 -19.35 17.68
CA PRO A 88 21.46 -20.02 18.93
C PRO A 88 20.76 -21.36 19.12
N ILE A 89 19.44 -21.43 18.89
CA ILE A 89 18.64 -22.65 19.03
C ILE A 89 19.08 -23.70 18.02
N ILE A 90 19.37 -23.28 16.78
CA ILE A 90 19.86 -24.18 15.73
C ILE A 90 21.25 -24.73 16.06
N GLN A 91 22.14 -23.91 16.63
CA GLN A 91 23.47 -24.33 17.06
C GLN A 91 23.38 -25.36 18.19
N GLU A 92 22.57 -25.09 19.21
CA GLU A 92 22.34 -26.00 20.33
C GLU A 92 21.74 -27.34 19.85
N LEU A 93 20.76 -27.31 18.93
CA LEU A 93 20.22 -28.51 18.28
C LEU A 93 21.25 -29.29 17.45
N ARG A 94 22.29 -28.65 16.92
CA ARG A 94 23.40 -29.34 16.24
C ARG A 94 24.35 -29.99 17.23
N GLU A 95 24.65 -29.31 18.33
CA GLU A 95 25.51 -29.80 19.41
C GLU A 95 24.89 -31.01 20.11
N THR A 96 23.57 -30.99 20.38
CA THR A 96 22.83 -32.12 20.97
C THR A 96 22.80 -33.39 20.10
N ARG A 97 23.14 -33.31 18.80
CA ARG A 97 23.35 -34.50 17.96
C ARG A 97 24.69 -35.18 18.21
N MET A 98 25.66 -34.43 18.72
CA MET A 98 27.02 -34.91 19.00
C MET A 98 27.20 -35.37 20.45
N SER A 99 26.28 -35.02 21.35
CA SER A 99 26.33 -35.33 22.78
C SER A 99 25.21 -36.27 23.25
N GLU A 100 25.43 -36.95 24.39
CA GLU A 100 24.43 -37.78 25.10
C GLU A 100 23.40 -36.93 25.85
N VAL A 101 22.80 -35.95 25.16
CA VAL A 101 21.72 -35.12 25.72
C VAL A 101 20.44 -35.95 25.85
N SER A 102 19.72 -35.72 26.96
CA SER A 102 18.46 -36.40 27.29
C SER A 102 17.40 -36.20 26.20
N ALA A 103 16.46 -37.15 26.07
CA ALA A 103 15.37 -37.04 25.09
C ALA A 103 14.45 -35.84 25.39
N GLU A 104 14.29 -35.50 26.67
CA GLU A 104 13.46 -34.39 27.15
C GLU A 104 14.03 -33.03 26.72
N GLU A 105 15.34 -32.81 26.91
CA GLU A 105 16.03 -31.60 26.44
C GLU A 105 15.93 -31.43 24.92
N LYS A 106 16.06 -32.53 24.16
CA LYS A 106 15.88 -32.49 22.70
C LYS A 106 14.48 -32.04 22.30
N ILE A 107 13.44 -32.55 22.96
CA ILE A 107 12.05 -32.16 22.69
C ILE A 107 11.82 -30.68 23.04
N LEU A 108 12.37 -30.21 24.16
CA LEU A 108 12.28 -28.81 24.56
C LEU A 108 12.89 -27.87 23.49
N LEU A 109 14.10 -28.19 22.99
CA LEU A 109 14.75 -27.40 21.95
C LEU A 109 13.98 -27.43 20.62
N TRP A 110 13.41 -28.58 20.24
CA TRP A 110 12.54 -28.66 19.06
C TRP A 110 11.27 -27.82 19.22
N ASN A 111 10.69 -27.77 20.42
CA ASN A 111 9.55 -26.92 20.72
C ASN A 111 9.92 -25.43 20.67
N GLN A 112 11.07 -25.05 21.23
CA GLN A 112 11.56 -23.67 21.11
C GLN A 112 11.78 -23.28 19.65
N LEU A 113 12.41 -24.16 18.84
CA LEU A 113 12.59 -23.92 17.41
C LEU A 113 11.23 -23.80 16.69
N LYS A 114 10.25 -24.66 17.02
CA LYS A 114 8.89 -24.60 16.46
C LYS A 114 8.29 -23.22 16.65
N PHE A 115 8.20 -22.75 17.89
CA PHE A 115 7.58 -21.46 18.18
C PHE A 115 8.39 -20.31 17.57
N MET A 116 9.70 -20.28 17.77
CA MET A 116 10.52 -19.16 17.28
C MET A 116 10.55 -19.07 15.74
N SER A 117 10.62 -20.20 15.04
CA SER A 117 10.60 -20.21 13.56
C SER A 117 9.26 -19.74 12.99
N LEU A 118 8.15 -20.18 13.59
CA LEU A 118 6.80 -19.74 13.20
C LEU A 118 6.61 -18.26 13.53
N VAL A 119 7.00 -17.82 14.72
CA VAL A 119 6.93 -16.41 15.12
C VAL A 119 7.73 -15.55 14.15
N ARG A 120 8.99 -15.90 13.86
CA ARG A 120 9.79 -15.16 12.88
C ARG A 120 9.13 -15.14 11.51
N MET A 121 8.60 -16.27 11.04
CA MET A 121 7.90 -16.33 9.76
C MET A 121 6.73 -15.36 9.70
N PHE A 122 5.79 -15.46 10.63
CA PHE A 122 4.58 -14.64 10.60
C PHE A 122 4.87 -13.16 10.89
N THR A 123 5.85 -12.86 11.75
CA THR A 123 6.36 -11.50 11.92
C THR A 123 6.91 -10.97 10.58
N THR A 124 7.71 -11.75 9.86
CA THR A 124 8.23 -11.33 8.55
C THR A 124 7.10 -11.05 7.55
N LEU A 125 6.08 -11.90 7.47
CA LEU A 125 4.93 -11.68 6.57
C LEU A 125 4.11 -10.45 6.98
N ALA A 126 3.90 -10.24 8.28
CA ALA A 126 3.20 -9.07 8.79
C ALA A 126 3.98 -7.78 8.50
N VAL A 127 5.28 -7.75 8.72
CA VAL A 127 6.11 -6.57 8.39
C VAL A 127 6.12 -6.32 6.88
N LEU A 128 6.16 -7.35 6.03
CA LEU A 128 6.02 -7.19 4.57
C LEU A 128 4.72 -6.50 4.18
N ALA A 129 3.59 -6.97 4.70
CA ALA A 129 2.28 -6.39 4.44
C ALA A 129 2.22 -4.93 4.94
N GLN A 130 2.68 -4.67 6.17
CA GLN A 130 2.70 -3.31 6.71
C GLN A 130 3.62 -2.36 5.95
N CYS A 131 4.80 -2.81 5.51
CA CYS A 131 5.66 -2.02 4.64
C CYS A 131 4.94 -1.63 3.35
N ASN A 132 4.26 -2.58 2.70
CA ASN A 132 3.52 -2.32 1.47
C ASN A 132 2.38 -1.33 1.69
N LEU A 133 1.55 -1.57 2.71
CA LEU A 133 0.42 -0.71 3.05
C LEU A 133 0.88 0.69 3.45
N LEU A 134 1.78 0.81 4.42
CA LEU A 134 2.17 2.10 4.99
C LEU A 134 2.98 2.97 4.02
N CYS A 135 3.92 2.39 3.27
CA CYS A 135 4.68 3.15 2.27
C CYS A 135 3.80 3.62 1.11
N LYS A 136 2.89 2.77 0.61
CA LYS A 136 1.93 3.19 -0.42
C LYS A 136 1.00 4.26 0.11
N LEU A 137 0.50 4.13 1.34
CA LEU A 137 -0.41 5.10 1.93
C LEU A 137 0.28 6.46 2.13
N ALA A 138 1.49 6.46 2.70
CA ALA A 138 2.30 7.65 2.92
C ALA A 138 2.57 8.40 1.61
N LEU A 139 2.97 7.68 0.56
CA LEU A 139 3.19 8.32 -0.75
C LEU A 139 1.88 8.69 -1.46
N THR A 140 0.76 8.03 -1.15
CA THR A 140 -0.57 8.38 -1.67
C THR A 140 -1.03 9.73 -1.11
N VAL A 141 -0.88 9.93 0.20
CA VAL A 141 -1.13 11.21 0.87
C VAL A 141 -0.27 12.32 0.27
N LEU A 142 1.04 12.08 0.11
CA LEU A 142 1.94 13.05 -0.53
C LEU A 142 1.59 13.34 -2.00
N GLY A 143 1.41 12.29 -2.79
CA GLY A 143 1.22 12.39 -4.23
C GLY A 143 -0.09 13.08 -4.60
N ARG A 144 -1.14 12.92 -3.78
CA ARG A 144 -2.41 13.62 -3.97
C ARG A 144 -2.24 15.13 -3.89
N GLU A 145 -1.35 15.58 -3.02
CA GLU A 145 -1.14 17.00 -2.72
C GLU A 145 -0.23 17.63 -3.75
N ALA A 146 0.84 16.94 -4.12
CA ALA A 146 1.64 17.31 -5.29
C ALA A 146 0.78 17.43 -6.55
N PHE A 147 -0.19 16.52 -6.74
CA PHE A 147 -1.16 16.60 -7.83
C PHE A 147 -2.08 17.82 -7.70
N LYS A 148 -2.65 18.09 -6.51
CA LYS A 148 -3.48 19.28 -6.24
C LYS A 148 -2.73 20.57 -6.58
N GLU A 149 -1.48 20.70 -6.13
CA GLU A 149 -0.65 21.86 -6.42
C GLU A 149 -0.33 22.01 -7.91
N GLN A 150 -0.03 20.91 -8.59
CA GLN A 150 0.21 20.92 -10.03
C GLN A 150 -1.02 21.40 -10.78
N MET A 151 -2.21 20.93 -10.41
CA MET A 151 -3.47 21.32 -11.04
C MET A 151 -3.81 22.79 -10.77
N VAL A 152 -3.60 23.27 -9.55
CA VAL A 152 -3.79 24.70 -9.22
C VAL A 152 -2.88 25.59 -10.05
N LYS A 153 -1.60 25.24 -10.20
CA LYS A 153 -0.64 25.99 -11.03
C LYS A 153 -1.00 25.97 -12.53
N GLU A 154 -1.62 24.89 -13.00
CA GLU A 154 -2.04 24.75 -14.39
C GLU A 154 -3.28 25.61 -14.71
N PHE A 155 -4.26 25.66 -13.81
CA PHE A 155 -5.49 26.46 -14.00
C PHE A 155 -5.35 27.93 -13.60
N ASP A 156 -4.48 28.23 -12.63
CA ASP A 156 -4.14 29.59 -12.24
C ASP A 156 -2.62 29.79 -12.20
N PRO A 157 -1.99 30.09 -13.36
CA PRO A 157 -0.56 30.35 -13.44
C PRO A 157 -0.12 31.57 -12.63
N SER A 158 -1.04 32.46 -12.25
CA SER A 158 -0.75 33.63 -11.43
C SER A 158 -0.60 33.27 -9.94
N ASN A 159 -1.05 32.08 -9.55
CA ASN A 159 -0.91 31.60 -8.19
C ASN A 159 0.54 31.19 -7.90
N THR A 160 1.31 32.13 -7.35
CA THR A 160 2.66 31.87 -6.83
C THR A 160 2.61 31.17 -5.47
N LEU A 161 1.86 30.07 -5.34
CA LEU A 161 2.04 29.18 -4.20
C LEU A 161 3.53 28.84 -4.12
N ARG A 162 4.12 29.07 -2.93
CA ARG A 162 5.53 28.74 -2.68
C ARG A 162 5.76 27.30 -3.14
N PRO A 163 6.80 27.00 -3.93
CA PRO A 163 7.17 25.61 -4.16
C PRO A 163 7.35 24.94 -2.80
N SER A 164 6.70 23.80 -2.63
CA SER A 164 6.77 23.01 -1.42
C SER A 164 8.20 22.77 -0.99
N GLY A 165 8.41 22.90 0.32
CA GLY A 165 9.73 22.79 0.94
C GLY A 165 10.26 21.35 0.92
N SER A 166 11.37 21.15 1.62
CA SER A 166 12.01 19.84 1.87
C SER A 166 11.09 18.75 2.43
N ASP A 167 9.91 19.14 2.89
CA ASP A 167 9.01 18.34 3.73
C ASP A 167 8.15 17.39 2.87
N GLU A 168 8.19 17.56 1.54
CA GLU A 168 7.57 16.67 0.56
C GLU A 168 8.55 15.67 -0.06
N ASP A 169 9.79 15.60 0.42
CA ASP A 169 10.74 14.58 -0.02
C ASP A 169 10.15 13.18 0.28
N PRO A 170 9.93 12.31 -0.73
CA PRO A 170 9.46 10.95 -0.52
C PRO A 170 10.32 10.16 0.48
N ALA A 171 11.59 10.53 0.65
CA ALA A 171 12.48 9.94 1.64
C ALA A 171 12.05 10.23 3.09
N VAL A 172 11.49 11.41 3.38
CA VAL A 172 11.00 11.77 4.72
C VAL A 172 9.84 10.86 5.10
N PHE A 173 8.88 10.65 4.19
CA PHE A 173 7.71 9.81 4.44
C PHE A 173 8.05 8.33 4.47
N THR A 174 8.99 7.88 3.64
CA THR A 174 9.53 6.53 3.74
C THR A 174 10.24 6.32 5.09
N GLY A 175 10.97 7.33 5.56
CA GLY A 175 11.59 7.33 6.89
C GLY A 175 10.58 7.30 8.04
N ILE A 176 9.49 8.07 7.94
CA ILE A 176 8.38 8.04 8.91
C ILE A 176 7.75 6.64 8.94
N ALA A 177 7.49 6.03 7.77
CA ALA A 177 6.97 4.68 7.70
C ALA A 177 7.92 3.68 8.41
N TYR A 178 9.23 3.78 8.19
CA TYR A 178 10.22 2.99 8.91
C TYR A 178 10.14 3.17 10.43
N ILE A 179 10.12 4.43 10.91
CA ILE A 179 10.08 4.75 12.35
C ILE A 179 8.83 4.14 12.99
N LEU A 180 7.66 4.32 12.36
CA LEU A 180 6.39 3.78 12.84
C LEU A 180 6.43 2.25 12.97
N LEU A 181 6.90 1.57 11.93
CA LEU A 181 6.99 0.11 11.91
C LEU A 181 8.00 -0.41 12.93
N ASN A 182 9.14 0.27 13.08
CA ASN A 182 10.17 -0.13 14.04
C ASN A 182 9.70 0.03 15.49
N ASN A 183 8.94 1.09 15.78
CA ASN A 183 8.38 1.36 17.11
C ASN A 183 7.29 0.36 17.51
N GLN A 184 6.49 -0.10 16.55
CA GLN A 184 5.45 -1.09 16.80
C GLN A 184 5.95 -2.55 16.72
N LEU A 185 7.20 -2.77 16.30
CA LEU A 185 7.69 -4.12 16.02
C LEU A 185 7.63 -5.03 17.25
N ASP A 186 7.85 -4.53 18.46
CA ASP A 186 7.76 -5.35 19.68
C ASP A 186 6.32 -5.80 19.98
N GLU A 187 5.35 -4.91 19.83
CA GLU A 187 3.94 -5.25 19.99
C GLU A 187 3.48 -6.24 18.92
N LEU A 188 3.87 -6.00 17.66
CA LEU A 188 3.59 -6.92 16.57
C LEU A 188 4.15 -8.32 16.87
N ILE A 189 5.39 -8.41 17.35
CA ILE A 189 6.00 -9.68 17.74
C ILE A 189 5.20 -10.36 18.86
N GLN A 190 4.78 -9.63 19.88
CA GLN A 190 4.00 -10.19 20.98
C GLN A 190 2.64 -10.73 20.51
N GLN A 191 1.96 -10.01 19.61
CA GLN A 191 0.67 -10.46 19.05
C GLN A 191 0.84 -11.68 18.15
N VAL A 192 1.91 -11.72 17.34
CA VAL A 192 2.26 -12.91 16.55
C VAL A 192 2.59 -14.10 17.47
N GLN A 193 3.37 -13.89 18.53
CA GLN A 193 3.67 -14.92 19.52
C GLN A 193 2.42 -15.50 20.15
N LEU A 194 1.47 -14.64 20.55
CA LEU A 194 0.18 -15.07 21.08
C LEU A 194 -0.58 -15.93 20.06
N ALA A 195 -0.69 -15.47 18.81
CA ALA A 195 -1.41 -16.18 17.76
C ALA A 195 -0.78 -17.55 17.44
N VAL A 196 0.55 -17.63 17.38
CA VAL A 196 1.28 -18.87 17.15
C VAL A 196 1.10 -19.81 18.34
N THR A 197 1.22 -19.32 19.58
CA THR A 197 1.02 -20.15 20.78
C THR A 197 -0.38 -20.74 20.80
N LEU A 198 -1.42 -19.92 20.66
CA LEU A 198 -2.81 -20.38 20.66
C LEU A 198 -3.14 -21.40 19.57
N THR A 199 -2.36 -21.42 18.47
CA THR A 199 -2.61 -22.31 17.33
C THR A 199 -1.75 -23.57 17.34
N PHE A 200 -0.51 -23.48 17.82
CA PHE A 200 0.48 -24.57 17.76
C PHE A 200 0.83 -25.16 19.14
N GLU A 201 0.17 -24.74 20.23
CA GLU A 201 0.38 -25.29 21.57
C GLU A 201 0.17 -26.81 21.62
N GLU A 202 -0.93 -27.30 21.03
CA GLU A 202 -1.30 -28.71 21.05
C GLU A 202 -0.54 -29.59 20.04
N VAL A 203 0.23 -28.98 19.12
CA VAL A 203 0.93 -29.70 18.05
C VAL A 203 2.39 -29.89 18.39
N SER A 204 2.84 -31.13 18.54
CA SER A 204 4.24 -31.45 18.80
C SER A 204 5.09 -31.44 17.52
N PRO A 205 6.38 -31.05 17.57
CA PRO A 205 7.32 -31.22 16.47
C PRO A 205 7.44 -32.66 15.95
N THR A 206 7.08 -33.66 16.76
CA THR A 206 7.11 -35.08 16.38
C THR A 206 5.87 -35.54 15.63
N ASP A 207 4.80 -34.75 15.64
CA ASP A 207 3.51 -35.13 15.06
C ASP A 207 3.60 -35.22 13.55
N ILE A 208 2.88 -36.20 13.01
CA ILE A 208 2.73 -36.39 11.57
C ILE A 208 1.62 -35.45 11.11
N VAL A 209 1.98 -34.51 10.25
CA VAL A 209 1.08 -33.50 9.71
C VAL A 209 1.01 -33.65 8.19
N ASP A 210 -0.20 -33.51 7.65
CA ASP A 210 -0.42 -33.42 6.21
C ASP A 210 -0.47 -31.95 5.75
N ARG A 211 -0.56 -31.75 4.44
CA ARG A 211 -0.62 -30.40 3.86
C ARG A 211 -1.86 -29.63 4.32
N LYS A 212 -3.02 -30.28 4.43
CA LYS A 212 -4.28 -29.63 4.80
C LYS A 212 -4.24 -29.11 6.22
N LEU A 213 -3.65 -29.88 7.14
CA LEU A 213 -3.48 -29.47 8.52
C LEU A 213 -2.53 -28.27 8.63
N ILE A 214 -1.41 -28.26 7.89
CA ILE A 214 -0.53 -27.09 7.87
C ILE A 214 -1.24 -25.86 7.31
N GLU A 215 -1.96 -25.97 6.19
CA GLU A 215 -2.72 -24.87 5.60
C GLU A 215 -3.80 -24.34 6.56
N ALA A 216 -4.48 -25.23 7.29
CA ALA A 216 -5.46 -24.85 8.31
C ALA A 216 -4.81 -24.14 9.49
N LEU A 217 -3.69 -24.65 10.01
CA LEU A 217 -2.98 -24.04 11.13
C LEU A 217 -2.38 -22.68 10.76
N THR A 218 -1.76 -22.54 9.59
CA THR A 218 -1.17 -21.25 9.19
C THR A 218 -2.24 -20.20 8.90
N THR A 219 -3.34 -20.60 8.25
CA THR A 219 -4.52 -19.72 8.08
C THR A 219 -5.08 -19.31 9.44
N ARG A 220 -5.16 -20.23 10.40
CA ARG A 220 -5.64 -19.92 11.74
C ARG A 220 -4.75 -18.91 12.48
N VAL A 221 -3.42 -19.01 12.34
CA VAL A 221 -2.51 -17.99 12.90
C VAL A 221 -2.81 -16.61 12.32
N VAL A 222 -2.98 -16.51 10.98
CA VAL A 222 -3.33 -15.24 10.33
C VAL A 222 -4.65 -14.69 10.86
N GLU A 223 -5.69 -15.51 10.99
CA GLU A 223 -6.98 -15.09 11.53
C GLU A 223 -6.88 -14.59 12.97
N VAL A 224 -6.20 -15.35 13.85
CA VAL A 224 -6.05 -14.98 15.26
C VAL A 224 -5.23 -13.70 15.40
N PHE A 225 -4.16 -13.56 14.61
CA PHE A 225 -3.35 -12.34 14.60
C PHE A 225 -4.17 -11.13 14.17
N VAL A 226 -4.80 -11.18 12.99
CA VAL A 226 -5.56 -10.04 12.43
C VAL A 226 -6.71 -9.62 13.32
N ASN A 227 -7.37 -10.56 14.02
CA ASN A 227 -8.48 -10.23 14.90
C ASN A 227 -8.05 -9.56 16.21
N ASN A 228 -6.77 -9.69 16.61
CA ASN A 228 -6.25 -9.14 17.86
C ASN A 228 -5.29 -7.96 17.66
N TYR A 229 -4.72 -7.82 16.46
CA TYR A 229 -3.76 -6.77 16.16
C TYR A 229 -4.45 -5.57 15.51
N GLN A 230 -4.24 -4.39 16.11
CA GLN A 230 -4.60 -3.11 15.51
C GLN A 230 -3.33 -2.30 15.31
N PHE A 231 -3.14 -1.79 14.09
CA PHE A 231 -2.07 -0.83 13.84
C PHE A 231 -2.43 0.48 14.54
N SER A 232 -1.56 0.95 15.43
CA SER A 232 -1.78 2.20 16.18
C SER A 232 -0.56 3.09 16.13
N ILE A 233 -0.72 4.34 15.68
CA ILE A 233 0.32 5.36 15.81
C ILE A 233 0.29 5.93 17.23
N ASP A 234 0.43 5.05 18.22
CA ASP A 234 0.54 5.45 19.62
C ASP A 234 1.95 5.96 19.88
N GLY A 235 2.08 7.26 20.12
CA GLY A 235 3.35 7.88 20.43
C GLY A 235 3.24 9.39 20.55
N ASN A 236 4.17 9.99 21.31
CA ASN A 236 4.34 11.43 21.23
C ASN A 236 4.81 11.76 19.81
N LYS A 237 3.93 12.33 18.99
CA LYS A 237 4.21 12.73 17.59
C LYS A 237 5.47 13.62 17.51
N GLU A 238 5.77 14.36 18.58
CA GLU A 238 7.00 15.13 18.71
C GLU A 238 8.26 14.24 18.74
N VAL A 239 8.20 13.05 19.34
CA VAL A 239 9.31 12.08 19.36
C VAL A 239 9.53 11.51 17.96
N LEU A 240 8.46 11.13 17.26
CA LEU A 240 8.54 10.67 15.88
C LEU A 240 9.16 11.75 14.98
N LEU A 241 8.73 13.00 15.14
CA LEU A 241 9.29 14.13 14.39
C LEU A 241 10.73 14.47 14.83
N ALA A 242 11.11 14.18 16.08
CA ALA A 242 12.47 14.39 16.58
C ALA A 242 13.48 13.35 16.05
N GLU A 243 13.01 12.17 15.63
CA GLU A 243 13.84 11.15 14.97
C GLU A 243 14.16 11.50 13.51
N ILE A 244 13.42 12.44 12.92
CA ILE A 244 13.68 12.90 11.55
C ILE A 244 15.03 13.62 11.50
N PRO A 245 15.92 13.30 10.54
CA PRO A 245 17.22 13.95 10.41
C PRO A 245 17.09 15.48 10.34
N LYS A 246 17.92 16.20 11.11
CA LYS A 246 17.90 17.67 11.24
C LYS A 246 18.05 18.46 9.92
N GLN A 247 18.42 17.80 8.83
CA GLN A 247 18.48 18.39 7.50
C GLN A 247 17.08 18.70 6.93
N TYR A 248 16.05 18.03 7.44
CA TYR A 248 14.66 18.28 7.08
C TYR A 248 14.04 19.29 8.05
N ILE A 249 13.32 20.27 7.51
CA ILE A 249 12.61 21.25 8.32
C ILE A 249 11.29 20.61 8.75
N VAL A 250 11.09 20.39 10.04
CA VAL A 250 9.77 19.94 10.52
C VAL A 250 8.83 21.15 10.52
N THR A 251 7.98 21.26 9.50
CA THR A 251 6.92 22.29 9.44
C THR A 251 5.57 21.76 9.92
N GLY A 252 4.62 22.67 10.16
CA GLY A 252 3.24 22.31 10.45
C GLY A 252 2.57 21.49 9.33
N ASN A 253 3.04 21.62 8.09
CA ASN A 253 2.55 20.81 6.98
C ASN A 253 2.92 19.34 7.16
N LEU A 254 4.17 19.04 7.54
CA LEU A 254 4.59 17.66 7.79
C LEU A 254 3.76 17.00 8.91
N LEU A 255 3.52 17.74 10.00
CA LEU A 255 2.67 17.26 11.08
C LEU A 255 1.25 16.94 10.59
N TYR A 256 0.63 17.85 9.81
CA TYR A 256 -0.69 17.61 9.22
C TYR A 256 -0.73 16.33 8.39
N ARG A 257 0.29 16.07 7.58
CA ARG A 257 0.38 14.85 6.76
C ARG A 257 0.57 13.58 7.57
N VAL A 258 1.28 13.65 8.69
CA VAL A 258 1.42 12.52 9.62
C VAL A 258 0.07 12.21 10.27
N LEU A 259 -0.71 13.24 10.63
CA LEU A 259 -2.07 13.06 11.15
C LEU A 259 -2.98 12.42 10.12
N GLU A 260 -2.91 12.89 8.87
CA GLU A 260 -3.70 12.31 7.79
C GLU A 260 -3.30 10.84 7.51
N LEU A 261 -2.00 10.55 7.52
CA LEU A 261 -1.49 9.19 7.40
C LEU A 261 -2.04 8.30 8.52
N GLU A 262 -2.10 8.79 9.76
CA GLU A 262 -2.70 8.10 10.90
C GLU A 262 -4.18 7.82 10.70
N ASP A 263 -4.94 8.82 10.26
CA ASP A 263 -6.39 8.70 10.03
C ASP A 263 -6.68 7.61 9.00
N PHE A 264 -5.91 7.53 7.91
CA PHE A 264 -6.07 6.44 6.94
C PHE A 264 -5.43 5.12 7.39
N ALA A 265 -4.35 5.12 8.16
CA ALA A 265 -3.71 3.86 8.60
C ALA A 265 -4.54 3.13 9.66
N THR A 266 -5.32 3.86 10.46
CA THR A 266 -6.14 3.33 11.55
C THR A 266 -7.59 3.02 11.14
N GLN A 267 -7.98 3.34 9.92
CA GLN A 267 -9.31 3.02 9.39
C GLN A 267 -9.55 1.51 9.31
N MET A 268 -10.82 1.12 9.45
CA MET A 268 -11.25 -0.28 9.32
C MET A 268 -10.87 -0.87 7.96
N ASP A 269 -10.94 -0.08 6.90
CA ASP A 269 -10.56 -0.50 5.55
C ASP A 269 -9.06 -0.86 5.45
N ALA A 270 -8.18 -0.13 6.13
CA ALA A 270 -6.76 -0.47 6.19
C ALA A 270 -6.53 -1.83 6.89
N SER A 271 -7.30 -2.13 7.94
CA SER A 271 -7.25 -3.43 8.62
C SER A 271 -7.73 -4.58 7.71
N ILE A 272 -8.75 -4.33 6.89
CA ILE A 272 -9.24 -5.30 5.89
C ILE A 272 -8.17 -5.53 4.81
N VAL A 273 -7.52 -4.47 4.32
CA VAL A 273 -6.42 -4.58 3.35
C VAL A 273 -5.29 -5.40 3.94
N MET A 274 -4.82 -5.07 5.14
CA MET A 274 -3.77 -5.81 5.85
C MET A 274 -4.10 -7.30 5.99
N LYS A 275 -5.36 -7.63 6.32
CA LYS A 275 -5.84 -9.01 6.39
C LYS A 275 -5.66 -9.74 5.05
N ASN A 276 -6.12 -9.11 3.96
CA ASN A 276 -6.11 -9.73 2.64
C ASN A 276 -4.68 -9.87 2.10
N GLU A 277 -3.79 -8.92 2.42
CA GLU A 277 -2.36 -9.02 2.15
C GLU A 277 -1.72 -10.20 2.89
N LEU A 278 -2.01 -10.37 4.17
CA LEU A 278 -1.50 -11.50 4.96
C LEU A 278 -2.01 -12.85 4.45
N ILE A 279 -3.27 -12.93 4.02
CA ILE A 279 -3.82 -14.15 3.40
C ILE A 279 -3.04 -14.47 2.12
N ALA A 280 -2.86 -13.48 1.23
CA ALA A 280 -2.11 -13.67 -0.01
C ALA A 280 -0.65 -14.09 0.24
N LEU A 281 0.02 -13.47 1.21
CA LEU A 281 1.39 -13.82 1.60
C LEU A 281 1.48 -15.22 2.20
N ASN A 282 0.50 -15.62 3.02
CA ASN A 282 0.44 -16.96 3.59
C ASN A 282 0.22 -18.02 2.49
N GLU A 283 -0.72 -17.79 1.58
CA GLU A 283 -0.94 -18.66 0.41
C GLU A 283 0.33 -18.78 -0.44
N HIS A 284 1.01 -17.66 -0.69
CA HIS A 284 2.27 -17.64 -1.43
C HIS A 284 3.38 -18.41 -0.70
N MET A 285 3.52 -18.22 0.62
CA MET A 285 4.47 -18.97 1.45
C MET A 285 4.23 -20.48 1.39
N LEU A 286 2.97 -20.90 1.41
CA LEU A 286 2.58 -22.30 1.30
C LEU A 286 2.99 -22.93 -0.04
N THR A 287 3.21 -22.16 -1.11
CA THR A 287 3.71 -22.67 -2.40
C THR A 287 5.16 -23.17 -2.34
N TYR A 288 5.93 -22.70 -1.35
CA TYR A 288 7.32 -23.13 -1.15
C TYR A 288 7.46 -24.34 -0.24
N LEU A 289 6.35 -24.86 0.31
CA LEU A 289 6.39 -26.10 1.07
C LEU A 289 6.77 -27.27 0.15
N PRO A 290 7.59 -28.22 0.65
CA PRO A 290 7.89 -29.43 -0.10
C PRO A 290 6.62 -30.25 -0.32
N SER A 291 6.61 -31.09 -1.36
CA SER A 291 5.53 -32.06 -1.56
C SER A 291 5.41 -32.97 -0.34
N ILE A 292 4.30 -32.85 0.38
CA ILE A 292 4.00 -33.66 1.56
C ILE A 292 3.30 -34.95 1.09
N PRO A 293 3.86 -36.15 1.38
CA PRO A 293 3.18 -37.43 1.19
C PRO A 293 1.75 -37.44 1.75
N GLN A 294 0.87 -38.25 1.16
CA GLN A 294 -0.51 -38.40 1.66
C GLN A 294 -0.56 -38.92 3.10
N GLU A 295 0.44 -39.71 3.51
CA GLU A 295 0.60 -40.20 4.89
C GLU A 295 1.07 -39.13 5.88
N GLY A 296 1.44 -37.93 5.38
CA GLY A 296 1.99 -36.84 6.17
C GLY A 296 3.51 -36.96 6.41
N ILE A 297 4.06 -35.93 7.05
CA ILE A 297 5.46 -35.90 7.50
C ILE A 297 5.55 -35.29 8.90
N ARG A 298 6.64 -35.57 9.61
CA ARG A 298 6.87 -34.93 10.91
C ARG A 298 6.95 -33.41 10.77
N LEU A 299 6.24 -32.68 11.63
CA LEU A 299 6.26 -31.22 11.68
C LEU A 299 7.70 -30.68 11.73
N ALA A 300 8.59 -31.32 12.50
CA ALA A 300 10.02 -30.98 12.56
C ALA A 300 10.71 -30.84 11.19
N LYS A 301 10.31 -31.63 10.17
CA LYS A 301 10.85 -31.48 8.81
C LYS A 301 10.34 -30.21 8.14
N ILE A 302 9.07 -29.87 8.33
CA ILE A 302 8.44 -28.65 7.80
C ILE A 302 9.02 -27.41 8.48
N LEU A 303 9.29 -27.47 9.80
CA LEU A 303 9.92 -26.36 10.54
C LEU A 303 11.26 -25.94 9.91
N THR A 304 12.05 -26.89 9.42
CA THR A 304 13.30 -26.54 8.71
C THR A 304 13.04 -25.77 7.42
N THR A 305 11.91 -26.02 6.75
CA THR A 305 11.47 -25.24 5.58
C THR A 305 11.00 -23.85 6.00
N PHE A 306 10.23 -23.72 7.08
CA PHE A 306 9.83 -22.40 7.59
C PHE A 306 11.03 -21.54 7.98
N THR A 307 12.01 -22.10 8.69
CA THR A 307 13.25 -21.37 8.98
C THR A 307 13.94 -20.89 7.69
N LYS A 308 14.08 -21.75 6.68
CA LYS A 308 14.69 -21.39 5.40
C LYS A 308 13.90 -20.34 4.64
N ILE A 309 12.59 -20.45 4.57
CA ILE A 309 11.73 -19.44 3.92
C ILE A 309 11.94 -18.11 4.66
N SER A 310 11.94 -18.09 6.00
CA SER A 310 12.13 -16.86 6.76
C SER A 310 13.49 -16.20 6.50
N GLU A 311 14.53 -16.98 6.19
CA GLU A 311 15.84 -16.47 5.78
C GLU A 311 15.83 -15.99 4.31
N ASN A 312 15.21 -16.75 3.41
CA ASN A 312 15.18 -16.45 1.99
C ASN A 312 14.32 -15.22 1.66
N VAL A 313 13.22 -14.98 2.38
CA VAL A 313 12.34 -13.80 2.20
C VAL A 313 13.11 -12.47 2.32
N PHE A 314 14.26 -12.48 2.98
CA PHE A 314 15.10 -11.30 3.13
C PHE A 314 16.07 -11.04 1.97
N GLU A 315 16.13 -11.93 0.97
CA GLU A 315 17.09 -11.87 -0.13
C GLU A 315 16.36 -11.87 -1.49
N ALA A 316 16.90 -11.09 -2.44
CA ALA A 316 16.42 -11.12 -3.81
C ALA A 316 16.84 -12.44 -4.51
N PRO A 317 16.02 -12.98 -5.44
CA PRO A 317 14.73 -12.46 -5.93
C PRO A 317 13.52 -12.92 -5.09
N PHE A 318 13.74 -13.68 -4.01
CA PHE A 318 12.66 -14.27 -3.22
C PHE A 318 11.82 -13.20 -2.52
N GLN A 319 12.46 -12.16 -1.99
CA GLN A 319 11.80 -10.97 -1.46
C GLN A 319 10.85 -10.31 -2.46
N GLU A 320 11.30 -10.13 -3.71
CA GLU A 320 10.51 -9.48 -4.77
C GLU A 320 9.25 -10.29 -5.13
N GLN A 321 9.33 -11.63 -5.09
CA GLN A 321 8.18 -12.51 -5.36
C GLN A 321 7.07 -12.33 -4.33
N PHE A 322 7.43 -12.14 -3.04
CA PHE A 322 6.46 -11.83 -2.00
C PHE A 322 5.80 -10.48 -2.22
N PHE A 323 6.56 -9.43 -2.57
CA PHE A 323 5.96 -8.13 -2.92
C PHE A 323 5.12 -8.17 -4.19
N GLN A 324 5.49 -8.97 -5.19
CA GLN A 324 4.68 -9.19 -6.39
C GLN A 324 3.34 -9.87 -6.05
N SER A 325 3.32 -10.79 -5.09
CA SER A 325 2.07 -11.42 -4.63
C SER A 325 1.09 -10.39 -4.06
N LEU A 326 1.59 -9.33 -3.42
CA LEU A 326 0.76 -8.23 -2.89
C LEU A 326 0.18 -7.33 -3.99
N GLN A 327 0.82 -7.24 -5.16
CA GLN A 327 0.28 -6.47 -6.28
C GLN A 327 -1.01 -7.06 -6.85
N MET A 328 -1.25 -8.36 -6.61
CA MET A 328 -2.46 -9.07 -7.04
C MET A 328 -3.65 -8.82 -6.11
N VAL A 329 -3.44 -8.21 -4.94
CA VAL A 329 -4.49 -7.90 -3.98
C VAL A 329 -5.24 -6.64 -4.43
N SER A 330 -6.40 -6.82 -5.05
CA SER A 330 -7.17 -5.71 -5.63
C SER A 330 -7.60 -4.66 -4.61
N ASP A 331 -7.76 -5.05 -3.34
CA ASP A 331 -8.25 -4.16 -2.29
C ASP A 331 -7.21 -3.11 -1.91
N VAL A 332 -5.91 -3.41 -2.04
CA VAL A 332 -4.84 -2.42 -1.85
C VAL A 332 -5.03 -1.28 -2.84
N ASN A 333 -5.13 -1.59 -4.14
CA ASN A 333 -5.26 -0.55 -5.17
C ASN A 333 -6.59 0.21 -5.07
N ARG A 334 -7.68 -0.45 -4.67
CA ARG A 334 -8.98 0.21 -4.43
C ARG A 334 -8.88 1.17 -3.25
N TYR A 335 -8.29 0.73 -2.14
CA TYR A 335 -8.12 1.55 -0.96
C TYR A 335 -7.25 2.77 -1.27
N MET A 336 -6.10 2.56 -1.92
CA MET A 336 -5.23 3.65 -2.35
C MET A 336 -5.92 4.61 -3.33
N ALA A 337 -6.77 4.12 -4.23
CA ALA A 337 -7.53 4.99 -5.13
C ALA A 337 -8.55 5.86 -4.38
N ILE A 338 -9.19 5.32 -3.33
CA ILE A 338 -10.10 6.09 -2.46
C ILE A 338 -9.31 7.19 -1.76
N VAL A 339 -8.19 6.86 -1.11
CA VAL A 339 -7.32 7.82 -0.42
C VAL A 339 -6.75 8.88 -1.38
N PHE A 340 -6.36 8.49 -2.59
CA PHE A 340 -5.87 9.45 -3.58
C PHE A 340 -6.98 10.38 -4.10
N SER A 341 -8.24 9.93 -4.06
CA SER A 341 -9.40 10.71 -4.47
C SER A 341 -10.07 11.51 -3.35
N SER A 342 -9.69 11.26 -2.09
CA SER A 342 -10.22 12.01 -0.96
C SER A 342 -9.56 13.38 -0.92
N PHE A 343 -10.23 14.35 -1.52
CA PHE A 343 -9.93 15.75 -1.27
C PHE A 343 -10.85 16.18 -0.14
N ASP A 344 -10.30 16.45 1.04
CA ASP A 344 -11.07 17.20 2.03
C ASP A 344 -11.48 18.53 1.38
N ASP A 345 -12.74 18.94 1.63
CA ASP A 345 -13.31 20.21 1.20
C ASP A 345 -12.54 21.37 1.89
N CYS A 346 -11.35 21.68 1.37
CA CYS A 346 -10.54 22.84 1.73
C CYS A 346 -10.79 24.00 0.77
#